data_AF-A0A5C9E586-F1
#
_entry.id   AF-A0A5C9E586-F1
#
_cell.length_a   1.000
_cell.length_b   1.000
_cell.length_c   1.000
_cell.angle_alpha   90.00
_cell.angle_beta   90.00
_cell.angle_gamma   90.00
#
_symmetry.space_group_name_H-M   'P 1'
#
loop_
_entity.id
_entity.type
_entity.pdbx_description
1 polymer ?
#
loop_
_entity_poly.entity_id
_entity_poly.type
_entity_poly.pdbx_seq_one_letter_code
_entity_poly.pdbx_strand_id
1 'polypeptide(L)' 'MAEELKWLQCPVCKETIYWRVPMEALKKVARFPVPIVIKHKDHHLVCYVDSHHQLADTEVAIAFIEGEAKST' A
#
# COMPACT_ATOMS: atom_id res chain seq x y z
N MET A 1 -6.56 -0.92 22.00
CA MET A 1 -6.35 -1.68 20.76
C MET A 1 -7.18 -1.01 19.68
N ALA A 2 -6.61 -0.01 19.01
CA ALA A 2 -7.28 0.68 17.91
C ALA A 2 -6.65 0.13 16.62
N GLU A 3 -7.39 -0.71 15.91
CA GLU A 3 -7.10 -0.96 14.51
C GLU A 3 -7.28 0.37 13.79
N GLU A 4 -6.19 1.09 13.49
CA GLU A 4 -6.26 2.41 12.85
C GLU A 4 -6.87 2.26 11.45
N LEU A 5 -8.15 2.63 11.33
CA LEU A 5 -8.81 2.76 10.05
C LEU A 5 -8.17 3.94 9.31
N LYS A 6 -7.41 3.64 8.26
CA LYS A 6 -6.84 4.66 7.38
C LYS A 6 -7.83 4.91 6.24
N TRP A 7 -7.78 6.12 5.71
CA TRP A 7 -8.55 6.50 4.53
C TRP A 7 -7.62 7.10 3.49
N LEU A 8 -7.98 6.93 2.22
CA LEU A 8 -7.31 7.56 1.09
C LEU A 8 -8.33 7.79 -0.03
N GLN A 9 -8.04 8.73 -0.92
CA GLN A 9 -8.84 8.93 -2.12
C GLN A 9 -8.21 8.14 -3.28
N CYS A 10 -9.01 7.33 -3.97
CA CYS A 10 -8.55 6.65 -5.17
C CYS A 10 -8.14 7.70 -6.22
N PRO A 11 -6.88 7.72 -6.71
CA PRO A 11 -6.46 8.75 -7.66
C PRO A 11 -7.16 8.61 -9.01
N VAL A 12 -7.69 7.41 -9.33
CA VAL A 12 -8.37 7.07 -10.58
C VAL A 12 -9.84 7.51 -10.58
N CYS A 13 -10.68 6.97 -9.69
CA CYS A 13 -12.12 7.29 -9.67
C CYS A 13 -12.52 8.38 -8.66
N LYS A 14 -11.58 8.89 -7.86
CA LYS A 14 -11.82 9.90 -6.80
C LYS A 14 -12.72 9.46 -5.64
N GLU A 15 -13.06 8.17 -5.56
CA GLU A 15 -13.81 7.61 -4.42
C GLU A 15 -12.92 7.53 -3.17
N THR A 16 -13.52 7.77 -2.00
CA THR A 16 -12.85 7.58 -0.71
C THR A 16 -12.85 6.10 -0.33
N ILE A 17 -11.67 5.59 -0.04
CA ILE A 17 -11.44 4.21 0.38
C ILE A 17 -11.07 4.23 1.85
N TYR A 18 -11.78 3.43 2.65
CA TYR A 18 -11.43 3.14 4.03
C TYR A 18 -10.83 1.74 4.11
N TRP A 19 -9.70 1.60 4.77
CA TRP A 19 -9.00 0.34 4.88
C TRP A 19 -8.29 0.21 6.22
N ARG A 20 -7.98 -1.03 6.60
CA ARG A 20 -7.25 -1.33 7.82
C ARG A 20 -5.86 -1.83 7.48
N VAL A 21 -4.88 -1.30 8.19
CA VAL A 21 -3.50 -1.76 8.09
C VAL A 21 -3.42 -3.20 8.64
N PRO A 22 -2.94 -4.19 7.87
CA PRO A 22 -2.85 -5.58 8.31
C PRO A 22 -1.67 -5.77 9.28
N MET A 23 -1.84 -5.37 10.54
CA MET A 23 -0.78 -5.34 11.56
C MET A 23 -0.06 -6.68 11.75
N GLU A 24 -0.79 -7.80 11.70
CA GLU A 24 -0.20 -9.14 11.85
C GLU A 24 0.69 -9.54 10.67
N ALA A 25 0.41 -9.03 9.47
CA ALA A 25 1.28 -9.22 8.31
C ALA A 25 2.50 -8.30 8.39
N LEU A 26 2.31 -7.04 8.83
CA LEU A 26 3.41 -6.08 9.00
C LEU A 26 4.45 -6.53 10.02
N LYS A 27 4.06 -7.19 11.12
CA LYS A 27 5.03 -7.73 12.10
C LYS A 27 6.03 -8.73 11.50
N LYS A 28 5.75 -9.29 10.32
CA LYS A 28 6.57 -10.31 9.65
C LYS A 28 7.47 -9.73 8.56
N VAL A 29 7.37 -8.43 8.27
CA VAL A 29 8.16 -7.80 7.21
C VAL A 29 9.58 -7.52 7.69
N ALA A 30 10.55 -7.72 6.81
CA ALA A 30 11.97 -7.53 7.16
C ALA A 30 12.45 -6.08 6.99
N ARG A 31 11.75 -5.26 6.19
CA ARG A 31 12.19 -3.92 5.78
C ARG A 31 11.00 -2.98 5.60
N PHE A 32 11.24 -1.70 5.85
CA PHE A 32 10.30 -0.59 5.63
C PHE A 32 10.91 0.45 4.66
N PRO A 33 10.10 1.24 3.95
CA PRO A 33 8.63 1.18 3.92
C PRO A 33 8.10 -0.07 3.19
N VAL A 34 6.98 -0.61 3.65
CA VAL A 34 6.36 -1.83 3.09
C VAL A 34 5.27 -1.42 2.11
N PRO A 35 5.30 -1.92 0.86
CA PRO A 35 4.19 -1.75 -0.07
C PRO A 35 3.03 -2.66 0.33
N ILE A 36 1.84 -2.07 0.49
CA ILE A 36 0.57 -2.76 0.69
C ILE A 36 -0.29 -2.52 -0.54
N VAL A 37 -0.62 -3.59 -1.25
CA VAL A 37 -1.49 -3.52 -2.43
C VAL A 37 -2.95 -3.59 -2.00
N ILE A 38 -3.69 -2.52 -2.23
CA ILE A 38 -5.12 -2.42 -1.98
C ILE A 38 -5.84 -2.53 -3.33
N LYS A 39 -6.70 -3.54 -3.46
CA LYS A 39 -7.58 -3.67 -4.62
C LYS A 39 -8.86 -2.87 -4.38
N HIS A 40 -9.07 -1.83 -5.17
CA HIS A 40 -10.31 -1.07 -5.19
C HIS A 40 -10.95 -1.15 -6.58
N LYS A 41 -12.02 -1.96 -6.71
CA LYS A 41 -12.64 -2.29 -7.99
C LYS A 41 -11.60 -2.88 -8.95
N ASP A 42 -11.32 -2.19 -10.05
CA ASP A 42 -10.30 -2.55 -11.06
C ASP A 42 -9.00 -1.74 -10.91
N HIS A 43 -8.84 -0.99 -9.81
CA HIS A 43 -7.65 -0.19 -9.52
C HIS A 43 -6.81 -0.87 -8.44
N HIS A 44 -5.51 -1.04 -8.72
CA HIS A 44 -4.54 -1.48 -7.73
C HIS A 44 -3.80 -0.27 -7.17
N LEU A 45 -3.97 -0.02 -5.87
CA LEU A 45 -3.32 1.07 -5.15
C LEU A 45 -2.18 0.49 -4.33
N VAL A 46 -1.00 1.05 -4.43
CA VAL A 46 0.17 0.64 -3.65
C VAL A 46 0.37 1.68 -2.56
N CYS A 47 0.09 1.30 -1.31
CA CYS A 47 0.25 2.16 -0.14
C CYS A 47 1.52 1.76 0.59
N TYR A 48 2.46 2.69 0.75
CA TYR A 48 3.69 2.44 1.49
C TYR A 48 3.48 2.77 2.96
N VAL A 49 3.73 1.81 3.84
CA VAL A 49 3.62 1.99 5.29
C VAL A 49 5.02 2.01 5.90
N ASP A 50 5.31 2.98 6.78
CA ASP A 50 6.59 3.11 7.46
C ASP A 50 6.72 2.22 8.71
N SER A 51 7.87 2.28 9.38
CA SER A 51 8.15 1.51 10.60
C SER A 51 7.28 1.91 11.80
N HIS A 52 6.60 3.05 11.75
CA HIS A 52 5.63 3.50 12.76
C HIS A 52 4.19 3.15 12.36
N HIS A 53 4.02 2.32 11.34
CA HIS A 53 2.73 1.93 10.77
C HIS A 53 1.89 3.10 10.23
N GLN A 54 2.56 4.20 9.86
CA GLN A 54 1.94 5.35 9.22
C GLN A 54 2.03 5.24 7.70
N LEU A 55 1.03 5.79 7.02
CA LEU A 55 1.06 5.89 5.55
C LEU A 55 2.14 6.89 5.16
N ALA A 56 3.17 6.42 4.45
CA ALA A 56 4.27 7.22 3.96
C ALA A 56 3.99 7.78 2.56
N ASP A 57 3.44 6.95 1.67
CA ASP A 57 3.16 7.33 0.29
C ASP A 57 2.04 6.47 -0.33
N THR A 58 1.52 6.87 -1.48
CA THR A 58 0.46 6.14 -2.21
C THR A 58 0.64 6.30 -3.72
N GLU A 59 0.83 5.18 -4.39
CA GLU A 59 0.95 5.09 -5.84
C GLU A 59 -0.25 4.32 -6.44
N VAL A 60 -0.49 4.48 -7.73
CA VAL A 60 -1.44 3.65 -8.47
C VAL A 60 -0.70 2.77 -9.44
N ALA A 61 -0.82 1.46 -9.27
CA ALA A 61 -0.41 0.50 -10.27
C ALA A 61 -1.55 0.33 -11.28
N ILE A 62 -1.69 1.28 -12.21
CA ILE A 62 -2.66 1.18 -13.33
C ILE A 62 -2.12 0.22 -14.40
N ALA A 63 -0.81 0.30 -14.65
CA ALA A 63 -0.06 -0.60 -15.52
C ALA A 63 1.39 -0.63 -15.02
N PHE A 64 2.04 -1.78 -15.11
CA PHE A 64 3.48 -1.90 -14.86
C PHE A 64 4.11 -2.76 -15.96
N ILE A 65 5.40 -2.52 -16.21
CA ILE A 65 6.26 -3.41 -16.97
C ILE A 65 7.29 -3.99 -16.01
N GLU A 66 7.55 -5.29 -16.11
CA GLU A 66 8.58 -5.92 -15.28
C GLU A 66 9.97 -5.53 -15.81
N GLY A 67 10.83 -5.07 -14.90
CA GLY A 67 12.23 -4.80 -15.19
C GLY A 67 13.11 -5.92 -14.62
N GLU A 68 14.11 -6.35 -15.37
CA GLU A 68 15.08 -7.34 -14.89
C GLU A 68 16.17 -6.66 -14.05
N ALA A 69 16.45 -7.21 -12.86
CA ALA A 69 17.59 -6.79 -12.06
C ALA A 69 18.87 -7.43 -12.60
N LYS A 70 19.86 -6.61 -12.95
CA LYS A 70 21.19 -7.12 -13.29
C LYS A 70 21.89 -7.58 -12.01
N SER A 71 22.10 -8.88 -11.86
CA SER A 71 22.99 -9.42 -10.83
C SER A 71 24.42 -8.99 -11.15
N THR A 72 25.12 -8.44 -10.15
CA THR A 72 26.56 -8.12 -10.25
C THR A 72 27.36 -9.31 -9.73
#